data_AF-X2L815-F1
#
_entry.id   AF-X2L815-F1
#
_cell.length_a   1.000
_cell.length_b   1.000
_cell.length_c   1.000
_cell.angle_alpha   90.00
_cell.angle_beta   90.00
_cell.angle_gamma   90.00
#
_symmetry.space_group_name_H-M   'P 1'
#
loop_
_entity.id
_entity.type
_entity.pdbx_description
1 polymer ?
#
loop_
_entity_poly.entity_id
_entity_poly.type
_entity_poly.pdbx_seq_one_letter_code
_entity_poly.pdbx_strand_id
1 'polypeptide(L)'
;MSERVTVEELLSRGSMDESPELRLLFHRLNNQLGIILAHAELLEAKATDDMNRARAAQVIASALEAMGTATEIRRHASGPPEPQ
;
A
#
# COMPACT_ATOMS: atom_id res chain seq x y z
N MET A 1 44.30 -1.33 3.77
CA MET A 1 43.52 -1.59 5.00
C MET A 1 42.08 -1.77 4.58
N SER A 2 41.53 -2.98 4.69
CA SER A 2 40.15 -3.28 4.29
C SER A 2 39.29 -3.18 5.55
N GLU A 3 38.51 -2.11 5.67
CA GLU A 3 37.61 -1.88 6.79
C GLU A 3 36.43 -2.86 6.66
N ARG A 4 36.42 -3.88 7.53
CA ARG A 4 35.30 -4.82 7.60
C ARG A 4 34.14 -4.09 8.26
N VAL A 5 33.19 -3.63 7.44
CA VAL A 5 31.88 -3.16 7.92
C VAL A 5 31.29 -4.26 8.79
N THR A 6 30.96 -3.92 10.03
CA THR A 6 30.45 -4.89 11.00
C THR A 6 29.00 -5.22 10.69
N VAL A 7 28.56 -6.44 11.00
CA VAL A 7 27.15 -6.86 10.86
C VAL A 7 26.24 -5.92 11.66
N GLU A 8 26.75 -5.37 12.76
CA GLU A 8 26.09 -4.39 13.64
C GLU A 8 25.90 -3.01 12.99
N GLU A 9 26.81 -2.55 12.13
CA GLU A 9 26.60 -1.36 11.30
C GLU A 9 25.60 -1.60 10.16
N LEU A 10 25.58 -2.80 9.57
CA LEU A 10 24.54 -3.18 8.60
C LEU A 10 23.16 -3.22 9.27
N LEU A 11 23.08 -3.72 10.50
CA LEU A 11 21.85 -3.78 11.28
C LEU A 11 21.43 -2.39 11.80
N SER A 12 22.38 -1.53 12.17
CA SER A 12 22.12 -0.14 12.59
C SER A 12 21.63 0.76 11.45
N ARG A 13 21.94 0.42 10.19
CA ARG A 13 21.36 1.08 9.00
C ARG A 13 19.96 0.56 8.65
N GLY A 14 19.48 -0.48 9.34
CA GLY A 14 18.24 -1.19 9.06
C GLY A 14 17.07 -0.87 10.00
N SER A 15 17.23 0.04 10.97
CA SER A 15 16.10 0.65 11.67
C SER A 15 15.43 1.68 10.75
N MET A 16 14.89 1.20 9.63
CA MET A 16 13.93 1.96 8.83
C MET A 16 12.63 2.06 9.63
N ASP A 17 12.59 2.95 10.62
CA ASP A 17 11.33 3.65 10.85
C ASP A 17 10.91 4.21 9.49
N GLU A 18 9.71 3.84 9.03
CA GLU A 18 9.20 4.06 7.68
C GLU A 18 9.66 5.43 7.18
N SER A 19 10.52 5.49 6.14
CA SER A 19 11.10 6.79 5.76
C SER A 19 9.97 7.80 5.53
N PRO A 20 10.09 9.06 5.94
CA PRO A 20 9.02 10.05 5.77
C PRO A 20 8.45 10.06 4.34
N GLU A 21 9.30 9.80 3.35
CA GLU A 21 8.94 9.67 1.94
C GLU A 21 8.05 8.45 1.68
N LEU A 22 8.36 7.30 2.28
CA LEU A 22 7.55 6.09 2.13
C LEU A 22 6.16 6.26 2.77
N ARG A 23 6.07 6.90 3.93
CA ARG A 23 4.79 7.29 4.55
C ARG A 23 3.93 8.15 3.61
N LEU A 24 4.56 9.15 2.97
CA LEU A 24 3.89 10.02 2.01
C LEU A 24 3.42 9.26 0.76
N LEU A 25 4.23 8.32 0.25
CA LEU A 25 3.87 7.48 -0.88
C LEU A 25 2.67 6.57 -0.55
N PHE A 26 2.64 5.93 0.62
CA PHE A 26 1.50 5.11 1.04
C PHE A 26 0.22 5.94 1.23
N HIS A 27 0.34 7.13 1.82
CA HIS A 27 -0.80 8.05 1.92
C HIS A 27 -1.35 8.40 0.53
N ARG A 28 -0.46 8.79 -0.41
CA ARG A 28 -0.85 9.13 -1.79
C ARG A 28 -1.46 7.93 -2.51
N LEU A 29 -0.87 6.74 -2.38
CA LEU A 29 -1.37 5.51 -2.99
C LEU A 29 -2.78 5.17 -2.48
N ASN A 30 -2.98 5.14 -1.16
CA ASN A 30 -4.28 4.86 -0.57
C ASN A 30 -5.34 5.89 -0.96
N ASN A 31 -4.97 7.18 -1.06
CA ASN A 31 -5.88 8.20 -1.56
C ASN A 31 -6.30 7.94 -3.03
N GLN A 32 -5.36 7.57 -3.91
CA GLN A 32 -5.70 7.24 -5.30
C GLN A 32 -6.58 5.99 -5.40
N LEU A 33 -6.30 4.95 -4.59
CA LEU A 33 -7.13 3.75 -4.52
C LEU A 33 -8.55 4.06 -4.02
N GLY A 34 -8.69 4.95 -3.02
CA GLY A 34 -9.99 5.41 -2.55
C GLY A 34 -10.80 6.15 -3.62
N ILE A 35 -10.16 7.02 -4.41
CA ILE A 35 -10.80 7.70 -5.55
C ILE A 35 -11.26 6.67 -6.60
N ILE A 36 -10.41 5.71 -6.95
CA ILE A 36 -10.75 4.65 -7.92
C ILE A 36 -11.93 3.83 -7.41
N LEU A 37 -11.93 3.44 -6.13
CA LEU A 37 -13.03 2.69 -5.51
C LEU A 37 -14.34 3.47 -5.61
N ALA A 38 -14.36 4.73 -5.16
CA ALA A 38 -15.57 5.55 -5.19
C ALA A 38 -16.12 5.75 -6.62
N HIS A 39 -15.23 5.91 -7.61
CA HIS A 39 -15.64 5.98 -9.01
C HIS A 39 -16.21 4.65 -9.51
N ALA A 40 -15.62 3.51 -9.14
CA ALA A 40 -16.09 2.20 -9.54
C ALA A 40 -17.47 1.89 -8.91
N GLU A 41 -17.66 2.21 -7.63
CA GLU A 41 -18.96 2.11 -6.94
C GLU A 41 -20.03 2.97 -7.63
N LEU A 42 -19.69 4.21 -8.01
CA LEU A 42 -20.61 5.08 -8.73
C LEU A 42 -20.93 4.54 -10.13
N LEU A 43 -19.97 3.95 -10.83
CA LEU A 43 -20.19 3.30 -12.12
C LEU A 43 -21.09 2.07 -11.98
N GLU A 44 -20.88 1.25 -10.96
CA GLU A 44 -21.71 0.07 -10.68
C GLU A 44 -23.16 0.49 -10.39
N ALA A 45 -23.34 1.49 -9.52
CA ALA A 45 -24.65 2.01 -9.13
C ALA A 45 -25.42 2.65 -10.30
N LYS A 46 -24.72 3.19 -11.30
CA LYS A 46 -25.32 3.86 -12.47
C LYS A 46 -25.38 2.97 -13.72
N ALA A 47 -24.85 1.76 -13.68
CA ALA A 47 -24.79 0.88 -14.85
C ALA A 47 -26.20 0.47 -15.31
N THR A 48 -26.48 0.74 -16.58
CA THR A 48 -27.78 0.44 -17.22
C THR A 48 -27.90 -1.00 -17.71
N ASP A 49 -26.78 -1.73 -17.76
CA ASP A 49 -26.69 -3.10 -18.23
C ASP A 49 -25.79 -3.95 -17.31
N ASP A 50 -26.05 -5.25 -17.36
CA ASP A 50 -25.42 -6.24 -16.48
C ASP A 50 -23.92 -6.38 -16.74
N MET A 51 -23.47 -6.20 -17.99
CA MET A 51 -22.06 -6.31 -18.35
C MET A 51 -21.24 -5.18 -17.72
N ASN A 52 -21.70 -3.94 -17.84
CA ASN A 52 -21.04 -2.78 -17.25
C ASN A 52 -21.06 -2.84 -15.72
N ARG A 53 -22.16 -3.32 -15.13
CA ARG A 53 -22.25 -3.53 -13.68
C ARG A 53 -21.25 -4.57 -13.19
N ALA A 54 -21.18 -5.73 -13.85
CA ALA A 54 -20.21 -6.78 -13.51
C ALA A 54 -18.76 -6.30 -13.64
N ARG A 55 -18.47 -5.49 -14.68
CA ARG A 55 -17.13 -4.91 -14.86
C ARG A 55 -16.79 -3.91 -13.75
N ALA A 56 -17.74 -3.07 -13.34
CA ALA A 56 -17.53 -2.13 -12.24
C ALA A 56 -17.31 -2.88 -10.91
N ALA A 57 -18.11 -3.91 -10.63
CA ALA A 57 -17.94 -4.80 -9.48
C ALA A 57 -16.53 -5.44 -9.44
N GLN A 58 -15.99 -5.86 -10.59
CA GLN A 58 -14.64 -6.39 -10.67
C GLN A 58 -13.57 -5.35 -10.32
N VAL A 59 -13.75 -4.09 -10.76
CA VAL A 59 -12.83 -2.99 -10.41
C VAL A 59 -12.87 -2.69 -8.92
N ILE A 60 -14.07 -2.70 -8.31
CA ILE A 60 -14.26 -2.54 -6.85
C ILE A 60 -13.46 -3.62 -6.10
N ALA A 61 -13.67 -4.90 -6.45
CA ALA A 61 -12.96 -6.01 -5.83
C ALA A 61 -11.44 -5.86 -5.96
N SER A 62 -10.96 -5.50 -7.16
CA SER A 62 -9.53 -5.31 -7.41
C SER A 62 -8.93 -4.13 -6.62
N ALA A 63 -9.69 -3.03 -6.46
CA ALA A 63 -9.25 -1.88 -5.67
C ALA A 63 -9.13 -2.22 -4.17
N LEU A 64 -10.07 -3.01 -3.63
CA LEU A 64 -10.03 -3.50 -2.26
C LEU A 64 -8.83 -4.43 -2.03
N GLU A 65 -8.57 -5.37 -2.95
CA GLU A 65 -7.39 -6.23 -2.90
C GLU A 65 -6.08 -5.44 -2.95
N ALA A 66 -6.01 -4.40 -3.81
CA ALA A 66 -4.86 -3.52 -3.89
C ALA A 66 -4.62 -2.73 -2.60
N MET A 67 -5.68 -2.25 -1.94
CA MET A 67 -5.58 -1.58 -0.62
C MET A 67 -5.09 -2.55 0.46
N GLY A 68 -5.56 -3.79 0.43
CA GLY A 68 -5.06 -4.86 1.30
C GLY A 68 -3.56 -5.07 1.10
N THR A 69 -3.14 -5.26 -0.16
CA THR A 69 -1.73 -5.43 -0.52
C THR A 69 -0.88 -4.23 -0.08
N ALA A 70 -1.34 -2.99 -0.29
CA ALA A 70 -0.64 -1.78 0.14
C ALA A 70 -0.46 -1.74 1.68
N THR A 71 -1.47 -2.19 2.43
CA THR A 71 -1.40 -2.30 3.90
C THR A 71 -0.35 -3.34 4.32
N GLU A 72 -0.28 -4.47 3.63
CA GLU A 72 0.72 -5.50 3.91
C GLU A 72 2.14 -5.00 3.62
N ILE A 73 2.36 -4.36 2.46
CA ILE A 73 3.67 -3.79 2.13
C ILE A 73 4.09 -2.79 3.21
N ARG A 74 3.19 -1.91 3.65
CA ARG A 74 3.48 -0.96 4.73
C ARG A 74 3.89 -1.67 6.02
N ARG A 75 3.13 -2.69 6.44
CA ARG A 75 3.44 -3.51 7.63
C ARG A 75 4.84 -4.13 7.55
N HIS A 76 5.26 -4.61 6.39
CA HIS A 76 6.59 -5.19 6.19
C HIS A 76 7.69 -4.12 6.07
N ALA A 77 7.36 -2.91 5.63
CA ALA A 77 8.31 -1.81 5.48
C ALA A 77 8.58 -1.04 6.79
N SER A 78 7.66 -1.05 7.76
CA SER A 78 7.80 -0.33 9.03
C SER A 78 8.71 -1.01 10.07
N GLY A 79 9.28 -2.18 9.78
CA GLY A 79 10.09 -2.96 10.74
C GLY A 79 9.30 -3.43 11.97
N PRO A 80 9.84 -4.36 12.80
CA PRO A 80 9.24 -4.69 14.09
C PRO A 80 9.28 -3.47 15.02
N PRO A 81 8.23 -3.19 15.82
CA PRO A 81 8.35 -2.20 16.88
C PRO A 81 9.44 -2.64 17.85
N GLU A 82 10.41 -1.76 18.14
CA GLU A 82 11.41 -2.01 19.19
C GLU A 82 10.69 -2.27 20.52
N PRO A 83 11.04 -3.35 21.25
CA PRO A 83 10.55 -3.54 22.61
C PRO A 83 11.14 -2.43 23.51
N GLN A 84 10.25 -1.63 24.10
CA GLN A 84 10.57 -0.62 25.13
C GLN A 84 11.08 -1.26 26.42
#